data_AF-A0A1D7TVZ7-F1
#
_entry.id   AF-A0A1D7TVZ7-F1
#
_cell.length_a   1.000
_cell.length_b   1.000
_cell.length_c   1.000
_cell.angle_alpha   90.00
_cell.angle_beta   90.00
_cell.angle_gamma   90.00
#
_symmetry.space_group_name_H-M   'P 1'
#
loop_
_entity.id
_entity.type
_entity.pdbx_description
1 polymer ?
#
loop_
_entity_poly.entity_id
_entity_poly.type
_entity_poly.pdbx_seq_one_letter_code
_entity_poly.pdbx_strand_id
1 'polypeptide(L)'
;MPRKRLKAIERILAIQSRIRSLAEWRQKAIERKATETKDEARALVASLNGDGLVDGLFADMTAKRLHRVSLSLWELQAAAAEQAKRVVAETGREKQTARLADHVRRIKLRADQDEVLVEIIDSIEGKRAASLE
;
A
#
# COMPACT_ATOMS: atom_id res chain seq x y z
N MET A 1 9.24 -20.27 -22.18
CA MET A 1 9.19 -20.17 -20.69
C MET A 1 9.18 -18.73 -20.11
N PRO A 2 10.00 -17.75 -20.56
CA PRO A 2 10.12 -16.45 -19.90
C PRO A 2 8.83 -15.60 -19.92
N ARG A 3 8.01 -15.69 -20.99
CA ARG A 3 6.75 -14.94 -21.11
C ARG A 3 5.69 -15.32 -20.06
N LYS A 4 5.55 -16.61 -19.74
CA LYS A 4 4.61 -17.09 -18.70
C LYS A 4 5.07 -16.64 -17.30
N ARG A 5 6.38 -16.75 -17.02
CA ARG A 5 6.99 -16.30 -15.77
C ARG A 5 6.84 -14.79 -15.57
N LEU A 6 7.07 -13.98 -16.62
CA LEU A 6 6.88 -12.54 -16.57
C LEU A 6 5.43 -12.18 -16.22
N LYS A 7 4.45 -12.74 -16.94
CA LYS A 7 3.03 -12.49 -16.66
C LYS A 7 2.64 -12.85 -15.22
N ALA A 8 3.19 -13.95 -14.68
CA ALA A 8 2.94 -14.34 -13.29
C ALA A 8 3.49 -13.31 -12.29
N ILE A 9 4.73 -12.85 -12.50
CA ILE A 9 5.36 -11.84 -11.64
C ILE A 9 4.63 -10.50 -11.73
N GLU A 10 4.19 -10.09 -12.91
CA GLU A 10 3.41 -8.86 -13.10
C GLU A 10 2.05 -8.93 -12.39
N ARG A 11 1.40 -10.11 -12.38
CA ARG A 11 0.19 -10.32 -11.58
C ARG A 11 0.47 -10.20 -10.09
N ILE A 12 1.58 -10.76 -9.60
CA ILE A 12 1.97 -10.62 -8.19
C ILE A 12 2.22 -9.15 -7.87
N LEU A 13 2.92 -8.40 -8.73
CA LEU A 13 3.15 -6.96 -8.55
C LEU A 13 1.83 -6.19 -8.45
N ALA A 14 0.88 -6.46 -9.35
CA ALA A 14 -0.43 -5.83 -9.30
C ALA A 14 -1.19 -6.14 -7.99
N ILE A 15 -1.08 -7.37 -7.48
CA ILE A 15 -1.67 -7.76 -6.19
C ILE A 15 -0.97 -7.02 -5.04
N GLN A 16 0.36 -6.97 -5.01
CA GLN A 16 1.12 -6.28 -3.97
C GLN A 16 0.80 -4.78 -3.94
N SER A 17 0.64 -4.15 -5.11
CA SER A 17 0.23 -2.75 -5.21
C SER A 17 -1.15 -2.47 -4.61
N ARG A 18 -2.11 -3.38 -4.85
CA ARG A 18 -3.45 -3.33 -4.23
C ARG A 18 -3.38 -3.53 -2.72
N ILE A 19 -2.56 -4.45 -2.24
CA ILE A 19 -2.35 -4.70 -0.80
C ILE A 19 -1.76 -3.46 -0.13
N ARG A 20 -0.72 -2.83 -0.72
CA ARG A 20 -0.15 -1.57 -0.21
C ARG A 20 -1.21 -0.48 -0.15
N SER A 21 -1.97 -0.29 -1.23
CA SER A 21 -3.03 0.72 -1.30
C SER A 21 -4.09 0.51 -0.22
N LEU A 22 -4.51 -0.73 0.02
CA LEU A 22 -5.44 -1.07 1.08
C LEU A 22 -4.87 -0.77 2.47
N ALA A 23 -3.57 -1.02 2.69
CA ALA A 23 -2.91 -0.71 3.94
C ALA A 23 -2.85 0.81 4.19
N GLU A 24 -2.57 1.61 3.16
CA GLU A 24 -2.59 3.08 3.23
C GLU A 24 -4.00 3.62 3.53
N TRP A 25 -5.02 3.05 2.88
CA TRP A 25 -6.41 3.44 3.13
C TRP A 25 -6.85 3.16 4.56
N ARG A 26 -6.49 1.98 5.09
CA ARG A 26 -6.74 1.63 6.49
C ARG A 26 -6.02 2.58 7.45
N GLN A 27 -4.79 2.96 7.14
CA GLN A 27 -4.05 3.94 7.94
C GLN A 27 -4.80 5.28 8.01
N LYS A 28 -5.22 5.82 6.86
CA LYS A 28 -6.00 7.07 6.80
C LYS A 28 -7.33 6.97 7.54
N ALA A 29 -7.99 5.82 7.49
CA ALA A 29 -9.23 5.59 8.22
C ALA A 29 -9.01 5.64 9.76
N ILE A 30 -7.92 5.04 10.25
CA ILE A 30 -7.55 5.10 11.67
C ILE A 30 -7.21 6.54 12.07
N GLU A 31 -6.42 7.25 11.27
CA GLU A 31 -6.04 8.65 11.52
C GLU A 31 -7.25 9.59 11.56
N ARG A 32 -8.20 9.41 10.64
CA ARG A 32 -9.46 10.15 10.63
C ARG A 32 -10.25 9.89 11.91
N LYS A 33 -10.46 8.62 12.28
CA LYS A 33 -11.19 8.25 13.50
C LYS A 33 -10.50 8.81 14.75
N ALA A 34 -9.17 8.75 14.81
CA ALA A 34 -8.41 9.32 15.92
C ALA A 34 -8.57 10.84 16.02
N THR A 35 -8.68 11.54 14.88
CA THR A 35 -8.93 12.98 14.85
C THR A 35 -10.34 13.30 15.37
N GLU A 36 -11.35 12.59 14.88
CA GLU A 36 -12.73 12.73 15.36
C GLU A 36 -12.84 12.47 16.88
N THR A 37 -12.18 11.42 17.39
CA THR A 37 -12.14 11.12 18.84
C THR A 37 -11.40 12.19 19.65
N LYS A 38 -10.34 12.81 19.11
CA LYS A 38 -9.64 13.94 19.77
C LYS A 38 -10.55 15.16 19.88
N ASP A 39 -11.31 15.46 18.83
CA ASP A 39 -12.20 16.60 18.82
C ASP A 39 -13.38 16.40 19.79
N GLU A 40 -13.90 15.17 19.90
CA GLU A 40 -14.85 14.80 20.95
C GLU A 40 -14.25 14.99 22.36
N ALA A 41 -13.02 14.53 22.60
CA ALA A 41 -12.35 14.72 23.88
C ALA A 41 -12.21 16.20 24.24
N ARG A 42 -11.82 17.05 23.28
CA ARG A 42 -11.72 18.50 23.46
C ARG A 42 -13.07 19.13 23.83
N ALA A 43 -14.15 18.74 23.15
CA ALA A 43 -15.49 19.23 23.46
C ALA A 43 -15.94 18.85 24.87
N LEU A 44 -15.64 17.61 25.30
CA LEU A 44 -15.94 17.15 26.66
C LEU A 44 -15.13 17.92 27.72
N VAL A 45 -13.84 18.18 27.46
CA VAL A 45 -13.02 19.00 28.35
C VAL A 45 -13.54 20.43 28.44
N ALA A 46 -13.93 21.05 27.31
CA ALA A 46 -14.54 22.37 27.31
C ALA A 46 -15.83 22.41 28.15
N SER A 47 -16.69 21.38 28.04
CA SER A 47 -17.92 21.29 28.83
C SER A 47 -17.69 21.10 30.34
N LEU A 48 -16.54 20.55 30.75
CA LEU A 48 -16.18 20.43 32.17
C LEU A 48 -15.61 21.74 32.75
N ASN A 49 -15.12 22.64 31.90
CA ASN A 49 -14.39 23.84 32.31
C ASN A 49 -15.28 25.08 32.55
N GLY A 50 -16.60 24.98 32.43
CA GLY A 50 -17.49 26.06 32.88
C GLY A 50 -18.14 26.93 31.80
N ASP A 51 -18.16 26.52 30.53
CA ASP A 51 -18.74 27.32 29.45
C ASP A 51 -20.31 27.24 29.38
N GLY A 52 -21.00 26.74 30.41
CA GLY A 52 -22.46 26.56 30.42
C GLY A 52 -23.19 26.75 31.77
N LEU A 53 -24.51 26.97 31.73
CA LEU A 53 -25.35 27.25 32.90
C LEU A 53 -25.72 26.00 33.74
N VAL A 54 -25.27 24.79 33.33
CA VAL A 54 -25.75 23.48 33.85
C VAL A 54 -24.61 22.59 34.38
N ASP A 55 -23.42 23.17 34.56
CA ASP A 55 -22.12 22.47 34.50
C ASP A 55 -21.80 21.52 35.65
N GLY A 56 -22.51 21.60 36.77
CA GLY A 56 -22.37 20.64 37.88
C GLY A 56 -23.21 19.36 37.71
N LEU A 57 -24.36 19.44 37.04
CA LEU A 57 -25.37 18.37 37.03
C LEU A 57 -24.95 17.13 36.23
N PHE A 58 -24.05 17.31 35.26
CA PHE A 58 -23.59 16.23 34.37
C PHE A 58 -22.09 15.96 34.47
N ALA A 59 -21.37 16.61 35.39
CA ALA A 59 -19.92 16.51 35.51
C ALA A 59 -19.42 15.05 35.62
N ASP A 60 -20.07 14.21 36.45
CA ASP A 60 -19.70 12.80 36.60
C ASP A 60 -19.93 11.98 35.32
N MET A 61 -21.04 12.22 34.61
CA MET A 61 -21.33 11.56 33.34
C MET A 61 -20.35 11.99 32.23
N THR A 62 -20.03 13.29 32.17
CA THR A 62 -19.04 13.84 31.23
C THR A 62 -17.64 13.30 31.52
N ALA A 63 -17.24 13.21 32.79
CA ALA A 63 -15.96 12.61 33.19
C ALA A 63 -15.88 11.12 32.80
N LYS A 64 -16.94 10.33 33.05
CA LYS A 64 -17.01 8.92 32.62
C LYS A 64 -16.96 8.76 31.11
N ARG A 65 -17.55 9.69 30.35
CA ARG A 65 -17.46 9.68 28.88
C ARG A 65 -16.07 10.07 28.42
N LEU A 66 -15.47 11.12 28.99
CA LEU A 66 -14.11 11.54 28.68
C LEU A 66 -13.09 10.43 28.94
N HIS A 67 -13.24 9.68 30.03
CA HIS A 67 -12.41 8.51 30.30
C HIS A 67 -12.53 7.45 29.19
N ARG A 68 -13.76 7.10 28.78
CA ARG A 68 -14.00 6.15 27.68
C ARG A 68 -13.39 6.63 26.35
N VAL A 69 -13.59 7.90 26.00
CA VAL A 69 -13.00 8.53 24.81
C VAL A 69 -11.46 8.49 24.86
N SER A 70 -10.88 8.72 26.04
CA SER A 70 -9.42 8.66 26.23
C SER A 70 -8.87 7.25 26.04
N LEU A 71 -9.57 6.23 26.53
CA LEU A 71 -9.22 4.82 26.28
C LEU A 71 -9.30 4.49 24.78
N SER A 72 -10.37 4.88 24.10
CA SER A 72 -10.49 4.69 22.65
C SER A 72 -9.39 5.42 21.88
N LEU A 73 -8.96 6.59 22.32
CA LEU A 73 -7.86 7.31 21.69
C LEU A 73 -6.53 6.56 21.83
N TRP A 74 -6.26 5.98 23.01
CA TRP A 74 -5.08 5.16 23.25
C TRP A 74 -5.07 3.90 22.35
N GLU A 75 -6.22 3.22 22.23
CA GLU A 75 -6.37 2.07 21.34
C GLU A 75 -6.14 2.45 19.87
N LEU A 76 -6.68 3.59 19.42
CA LEU A 76 -6.48 4.08 18.06
C LEU A 76 -5.03 4.46 17.79
N GLN A 77 -4.31 5.02 18.76
CA GLN A 77 -2.88 5.32 18.63
C GLN A 77 -2.05 4.05 18.51
N ALA A 78 -2.34 3.04 19.33
CA ALA A 78 -1.68 1.73 19.22
C ALA A 78 -1.95 1.06 17.86
N ALA A 79 -3.20 1.10 17.40
CA ALA A 79 -3.60 0.58 16.10
C ALA A 79 -2.93 1.35 14.94
N ALA A 80 -2.80 2.67 15.04
CA ALA A 80 -2.11 3.50 14.05
C ALA A 80 -0.64 3.15 13.94
N ALA A 81 0.06 2.97 15.07
CA ALA A 81 1.46 2.57 15.09
C ALA A 81 1.68 1.20 14.44
N GLU A 82 0.80 0.23 14.73
CA GLU A 82 0.87 -1.09 14.09
C GLU A 82 0.55 -1.03 12.60
N GLN A 83 -0.47 -0.26 12.21
CA GLN A 83 -0.83 -0.09 10.81
C GLN A 83 0.28 0.61 10.01
N ALA A 84 0.99 1.59 10.60
CA ALA A 84 2.12 2.24 9.97
C ALA A 84 3.27 1.24 9.66
N LYS A 85 3.57 0.32 10.60
CA LYS A 85 4.53 -0.77 10.35
C LYS A 85 4.09 -1.65 9.17
N ARG A 86 2.79 -1.96 9.08
CA ARG A 86 2.24 -2.72 7.96
C ARG A 86 2.40 -2.00 6.64
N VAL A 87 2.11 -0.69 6.56
CA VAL A 87 2.30 0.09 5.33
C VAL A 87 3.76 0.03 4.86
N VAL A 88 4.72 0.17 5.78
CA VAL A 88 6.14 0.06 5.45
C VAL A 88 6.49 -1.34 4.93
N ALA A 89 6.00 -2.39 5.60
CA ALA A 89 6.24 -3.77 5.18
C ALA A 89 5.67 -4.07 3.78
N GLU A 90 4.43 -3.69 3.50
CA GLU A 90 3.81 -3.93 2.19
C GLU A 90 4.47 -3.09 1.09
N THR A 91 4.89 -1.85 1.39
CA THR A 91 5.68 -1.03 0.47
C THR A 91 7.02 -1.70 0.13
N GLY A 92 7.67 -2.31 1.12
CA GLY A 92 8.90 -3.09 0.92
C GLY A 92 8.69 -4.28 -0.01
N ARG A 93 7.62 -5.07 0.21
CA ARG A 93 7.27 -6.23 -0.63
C ARG A 93 6.93 -5.83 -2.06
N GLU A 94 6.17 -4.75 -2.25
CA GLU A 94 5.88 -4.21 -3.58
C GLU A 94 7.16 -3.80 -4.30
N LYS A 95 8.05 -3.05 -3.64
CA LYS A 95 9.35 -2.64 -4.23
C LYS A 95 10.21 -3.83 -4.63
N GLN A 96 10.29 -4.86 -3.79
CA GLN A 96 11.04 -6.08 -4.12
C GLN A 96 10.45 -6.80 -5.33
N THR A 97 9.12 -6.90 -5.39
CA THR A 97 8.42 -7.52 -6.52
C THR A 97 8.60 -6.72 -7.81
N ALA A 98 8.57 -5.38 -7.72
CA ALA A 98 8.81 -4.49 -8.86
C ALA A 98 10.21 -4.70 -9.45
N ARG A 99 11.24 -4.74 -8.60
CA ARG A 99 12.63 -5.02 -9.02
C ARG A 99 12.75 -6.38 -9.71
N LEU A 100 12.07 -7.41 -9.19
CA LEU A 100 12.05 -8.73 -9.82
C LEU A 100 11.35 -8.70 -11.18
N ALA A 101 10.22 -7.99 -11.29
CA ALA A 101 9.50 -7.82 -12.56
C ALA A 101 10.40 -7.16 -13.60
N ASP A 102 11.09 -6.07 -13.24
CA ASP A 102 11.98 -5.33 -14.13
C ASP A 102 13.20 -6.16 -14.55
N HIS A 103 13.74 -6.98 -13.64
CA HIS A 103 14.80 -7.91 -13.99
C HIS A 103 14.34 -8.94 -15.03
N VAL A 104 13.17 -9.55 -14.85
CA VAL A 104 12.63 -10.54 -15.79
C VAL A 104 12.22 -9.89 -17.12
N ARG A 105 11.72 -8.65 -17.11
CA ARG A 105 11.48 -7.88 -18.35
C ARG A 105 12.74 -7.70 -19.17
N ARG A 106 13.86 -7.34 -18.54
CA ARG A 106 15.16 -7.20 -19.22
C ARG A 106 15.65 -8.52 -19.82
N ILE A 107 15.52 -9.62 -19.09
CA ILE A 107 15.87 -10.96 -19.61
C ILE A 107 15.00 -11.30 -20.82
N LYS A 108 13.69 -11.06 -20.73
CA LYS A 108 12.78 -11.33 -21.86
C LYS A 108 13.14 -10.46 -23.06
N LEU A 109 13.37 -9.17 -22.87
CA LEU A 109 13.73 -8.26 -23.96
C LEU A 109 14.98 -8.75 -24.70
N ARG A 110 16.01 -9.17 -23.96
CA ARG A 110 17.22 -9.72 -24.56
C ARG A 110 16.95 -11.01 -25.34
N ALA A 111 16.18 -11.93 -24.77
CA ALA A 111 15.80 -13.16 -25.47
C ALA A 111 15.01 -12.89 -26.75
N ASP A 112 14.08 -11.92 -26.71
CA ASP A 112 13.30 -11.52 -27.88
C ASP A 112 14.20 -10.85 -28.96
N GLN A 113 15.23 -10.08 -28.55
CA GLN A 113 16.22 -9.49 -29.47
C GLN A 113 17.12 -10.55 -30.12
N ASP A 114 17.59 -11.51 -29.33
CA ASP A 114 18.43 -12.62 -29.82
C ASP A 114 17.65 -13.49 -30.83
N GLU A 115 16.37 -13.74 -30.59
CA GLU A 115 15.47 -14.47 -31.50
C GLU A 115 15.33 -13.75 -32.86
N VAL A 116 15.07 -12.44 -32.84
CA VAL A 116 14.98 -11.62 -34.06
C VAL A 116 16.30 -11.61 -34.84
N LEU A 117 17.45 -11.57 -34.17
CA LEU A 117 18.76 -11.61 -34.84
C LEU A 117 18.98 -12.94 -35.57
N VAL A 118 18.62 -14.06 -34.95
CA VAL A 118 18.69 -15.39 -35.58
C VAL A 118 17.81 -15.43 -36.84
N GLU A 119 16.56 -14.97 -36.75
CA GLU A 119 15.66 -14.92 -37.91
C GLU A 119 16.21 -14.07 -39.07
N ILE A 120 16.89 -12.96 -38.77
CA ILE A 120 17.53 -12.11 -39.79
C ILE A 120 18.72 -12.84 -40.44
N ILE A 121 19.58 -13.48 -39.65
CA ILE A 121 20.74 -14.23 -40.15
C ILE A 121 20.27 -15.37 -41.05
N ASP A 122 19.30 -16.18 -40.60
CA ASP A 122 18.74 -17.29 -41.36
C ASP A 122 18.11 -16.80 -42.68
N SER A 123 17.45 -15.64 -42.67
CA SER A 123 16.90 -15.03 -43.90
C SER A 123 17.99 -14.60 -44.88
N ILE A 124 19.11 -14.07 -44.39
CA ILE A 124 20.24 -13.66 -45.24
C ILE A 124 20.94 -14.88 -45.82
N GLU A 125 21.16 -15.92 -45.02
CA GLU A 125 21.78 -17.18 -45.47
C GLU A 125 20.89 -17.88 -46.49
N GLY A 126 19.59 -17.97 -46.25
CA GLY A 126 18.63 -18.53 -47.20
C GLY A 126 18.62 -17.79 -48.55
N LYS A 127 18.68 -16.45 -48.53
CA LYS A 127 18.80 -15.65 -49.76
C LYS A 127 20.13 -15.89 -50.48
N ARG A 128 21.25 -15.99 -49.75
CA ARG A 128 22.57 -16.28 -50.34
C ARG A 128 22.59 -17.65 -51.02
N ALA A 129 22.06 -18.68 -50.35
CA ALA A 129 21.95 -20.02 -50.91
C ALA A 129 21.11 -20.03 -52.20
N ALA A 130 19.95 -19.36 -52.20
CA ALA A 130 19.08 -19.25 -53.38
C ALA A 130 19.67 -18.44 -54.54
N SER A 131 20.67 -17.59 -54.29
CA SER A 131 21.38 -16.84 -55.34
C SER A 131 22.64 -17.53 -55.88
N LEU A 132 23.01 -18.69 -55.33
CA LEU A 132 24.14 -19.52 -55.78
C LEU A 132 23.70 -20.77 -56.57
N GLU A 133 22.39 -21.04 -56.65
CA GLU A 133 21.75 -21.96 -57.61
C GLU A 133 21.34 -21.22 -58.89
#